data_AF-A0A3C0ATV5-F1
#
_entry.id   AF-A0A3C0ATV5-F1
#
_cell.length_a   1.000
_cell.length_b   1.000
_cell.length_c   1.000
_cell.angle_alpha   90.00
_cell.angle_beta   90.00
_cell.angle_gamma   90.00
#
_symmetry.space_group_name_H-M   'P 1'
#
loop_
_entity.id
_entity.type
_entity.pdbx_description
1 polymer ?
#
loop_
_entity_poly.entity_id
_entity_poly.type
_entity_poly.pdbx_seq_one_letter_code
_entity_poly.pdbx_strand_id
1 'polypeptide(L)' 'IKGGQVIGETDEIGWGVTKDPVHVHDLHATILKLFGLDHEKLTY' A
#
# COMPACT_ATOMS: atom_id res chain seq x y z
N ILE A 1 -3.73 -10.67 5.87
CA ILE A 1 -4.03 -10.12 4.54
C ILE A 1 -5.12 -10.99 3.93
N LYS A 2 -6.20 -10.38 3.41
CA LYS A 2 -7.24 -11.11 2.66
C LYS A 2 -7.02 -10.81 1.17
N GLY A 3 -7.15 -11.83 0.31
CA GLY A 3 -7.07 -11.61 -1.14
C GLY A 3 -8.29 -10.82 -1.65
N GLY A 4 -8.09 -10.00 -2.68
CA GLY A 4 -9.19 -9.25 -3.32
C GLY A 4 -9.70 -8.04 -2.53
N GLN A 5 -8.86 -7.41 -1.71
CA GLN A 5 -9.23 -6.18 -1.00
C GLN A 5 -9.12 -4.96 -1.92
N VAL A 6 -10.14 -4.10 -1.88
CA VAL A 6 -10.08 -2.73 -2.40
C VAL A 6 -9.86 -1.82 -1.20
N ILE A 7 -8.79 -1.03 -1.22
CA ILE A 7 -8.42 -0.11 -0.15
C ILE A 7 -8.21 1.26 -0.78
N GLY A 8 -8.89 2.25 -0.22
CA GLY A 8 -8.84 3.62 -0.69
C GLY A 8 -10.00 3.98 -1.63
N GLU A 9 -10.24 5.28 -1.73
CA GLU A 9 -11.19 5.89 -2.66
C GLU A 9 -10.59 7.21 -3.15
N THR A 10 -10.83 7.54 -4.41
CA THR A 10 -10.37 8.79 -5.03
C THR A 10 -11.53 9.78 -5.14
N ASP A 11 -11.26 11.07 -5.16
CA ASP A 11 -12.28 12.08 -5.40
C ASP A 11 -12.94 11.94 -6.78
N GLU A 12 -14.02 12.69 -7.01
CA GLU A 12 -14.85 12.60 -8.23
C GLU A 12 -14.08 12.86 -9.54
N ILE A 13 -12.91 13.50 -9.46
CA ILE A 13 -12.07 13.85 -10.61
C ILE A 13 -10.72 13.12 -10.65
N GLY A 14 -10.43 12.28 -9.66
CA GLY A 14 -9.20 11.49 -9.59
C GLY A 14 -7.98 12.19 -9.00
N TRP A 15 -8.11 13.36 -8.34
CA TRP A 15 -6.97 14.20 -7.95
C TRP A 15 -6.39 13.87 -6.56
N GLY A 16 -7.25 13.51 -5.60
CA GLY A 16 -6.88 13.23 -4.22
C GLY A 16 -7.53 11.97 -3.67
N VAL A 17 -6.96 11.45 -2.57
CA VAL A 17 -7.52 10.33 -1.82
C VAL A 17 -8.58 10.84 -0.84
N THR A 18 -9.80 10.34 -0.95
CA THR A 18 -10.93 10.73 -0.08
C THR A 18 -11.10 9.80 1.11
N LYS A 19 -10.63 8.55 1.01
CA LYS A 19 -10.79 7.54 2.06
C LYS A 19 -9.56 6.64 2.15
N ASP A 20 -9.23 6.20 3.37
CA ASP A 20 -8.21 5.19 3.69
C ASP A 20 -6.87 5.38 2.93
N PRO A 21 -6.18 6.53 3.10
CA PRO A 21 -4.92 6.79 2.42
C PRO A 21 -3.85 5.80 2.88
N VAL A 22 -3.20 5.16 1.91
CA VAL A 22 -2.08 4.24 2.14
C VAL A 22 -0.82 4.86 1.55
N HIS A 23 0.24 4.92 2.36
CA HIS A 23 1.54 5.36 1.86
C HIS A 23 2.16 4.24 1.01
N VAL A 24 2.71 4.61 -0.16
CA VAL A 24 3.27 3.65 -1.13
C VAL A 24 4.39 2.80 -0.51
N HIS A 25 5.18 3.39 0.40
CA HIS A 25 6.23 2.66 1.10
C HIS A 25 5.68 1.52 1.96
N ASP A 26 4.61 1.77 2.73
CA ASP A 26 4.04 0.80 3.66
C ASP A 26 3.32 -0.32 2.90
N LEU A 27 2.73 0.01 1.75
CA LEU A 27 2.19 -0.97 0.81
C LEU A 27 3.29 -1.92 0.32
N HIS A 28 4.41 -1.38 -0.15
CA HIS A 28 5.54 -2.18 -0.61
C HIS A 28 6.15 -3.03 0.52
N ALA A 29 6.29 -2.46 1.72
CA ALA A 29 6.73 -3.19 2.91
C ALA A 29 5.84 -4.42 3.19
N THR A 30 4.53 -4.23 3.09
CA THR A 30 3.54 -5.32 3.28
C THR A 30 3.69 -6.40 2.21
N ILE A 31 3.89 -6.03 0.94
CA ILE A 31 4.11 -6.99 -0.16
C ILE A 31 5.40 -7.79 0.07
N LEU A 32 6.51 -7.10 0.37
CA LEU A 32 7.80 -7.74 0.62
C LEU A 32 7.73 -8.71 1.81
N LYS A 33 7.07 -8.29 2.89
CA LYS A 33 6.84 -9.13 4.07
C LYS A 33 6.06 -10.40 3.73
N LEU A 34 5.09 -10.35 2.82
CA LEU A 34 4.35 -11.54 2.37
C LEU A 34 5.20 -12.50 1.54
N PHE A 35 6.24 -12.01 0.85
CA PHE A 35 7.23 -12.84 0.15
C PHE A 35 8.37 -13.32 1.07
N GLY A 36 8.33 -13.01 2.37
CA GLY A 36 9.40 -13.35 3.31
C GLY A 36 10.65 -12.48 3.18
N LEU A 37 10.53 -11.33 2.51
CA LEU A 37 11.62 -10.37 2.33
C LEU A 37 11.53 -9.25 3.38
N ASP A 38 12.68 -8.91 3.95
CA ASP A 38 12.81 -7.83 4.92
C ASP A 38 13.00 -6.49 4.18
N HIS A 39 11.94 -5.70 4.12
CA HIS A 39 11.93 -4.41 3.41
C HIS A 39 12.92 -3.38 3.98
N GLU A 40 13.27 -3.45 5.27
CA GLU A 40 14.20 -2.49 5.90
C GLU A 40 15.65 -2.71 5.44
N LYS A 41 15.97 -3.91 4.95
CA LYS A 41 17.30 -4.26 4.39
C LYS A 41 17.44 -3.91 2.91
N LEU A 42 16.37 -3.45 2.27
CA LEU A 42 16.33 -3.05 0.86
C LEU A 42 16.23 -1.52 0.69
N THR A 43 16.23 -0.78 1.79
CA THR A 43 16.24 0.68 1.85
C THR A 43 17.67 1.22 1.83
N TYR A 44 17.97 2.15 0.89
CA TYR A 44 19.14 3.04 0.87
C TYR A 44 18.65 4.48 0.79
#